data_AF-A0A386Z589-F1
#
_entry.id   AF-A0A386Z589-F1
#
_cell.length_a   1.000
_cell.length_b   1.000
_cell.length_c   1.000
_cell.angle_alpha   90.00
_cell.angle_beta   90.00
_cell.angle_gamma   90.00
#
_symmetry.space_group_name_H-M   'P 1'
#
loop_
_entity.id
_entity.type
_entity.pdbx_description
1 polymer ?
#
loop_
_entity_poly.entity_id
_entity_poly.type
_entity_poly.pdbx_seq_one_letter_code
_entity_poly.pdbx_strand_id
1 'polypeptide(L)'
;MRPSDRTRVLGVRTCRTGRTAFDTDPDDGRMLPTDHLERADSRPAVIDTPLGIVGFSVTLGGEVLPAAPDTVWRLPNGARLQRWRRDSATVDLLIGSIDMPAWDGGAAVPMWAAIWQVSARAAVPGLIVAAEVTDLPADARGGPDSGECLAAVSVENERFMVSVGGADTELLAMQAADGRLLPADWADLLPADGDDSVSEYGVRYHDPARVAWHLPALATSEIARLCIATAWCPRDDDRPAAWFAVDIPLDTAYLHLTAGH
;
A
#
# COMPACT_ATOMS: atom_id res chain seq x y z
N MET A 1 9.32 33.38 46.03
CA MET A 1 10.20 32.63 45.11
C MET A 1 9.31 31.71 44.29
N ARG A 2 9.04 32.08 43.04
CA ARG A 2 8.36 31.32 41.96
C ARG A 2 9.27 31.46 40.72
N PRO A 3 9.10 30.68 39.64
CA PRO A 3 8.60 29.31 39.50
C PRO A 3 9.52 28.46 38.56
N SER A 4 9.26 27.16 38.39
CA SER A 4 9.56 26.50 37.11
C SER A 4 8.65 25.30 36.89
N ASP A 5 7.51 25.59 36.26
CA ASP A 5 6.75 24.66 35.42
C ASP A 5 7.67 24.08 34.33
N ARG A 6 7.59 22.76 34.12
CA ARG A 6 8.06 22.12 32.88
C ARG A 6 6.91 21.31 32.30
N THR A 7 6.03 22.03 31.62
CA THR A 7 5.12 21.48 30.62
C THR A 7 5.97 20.96 29.45
N ARG A 8 6.10 19.64 29.32
CA ARG A 8 6.57 19.03 28.06
C ARG A 8 5.41 19.11 27.07
N VAL A 9 5.55 20.01 26.11
CA VAL A 9 4.69 20.06 24.91
C VAL A 9 5.05 18.83 24.07
N LEU A 10 4.14 17.85 24.02
CA LEU A 10 4.11 16.87 22.94
C LEU A 10 3.88 17.66 21.64
N GLY A 11 4.86 17.60 20.75
CA GLY A 11 4.74 18.16 19.41
C GLY A 11 3.73 17.34 18.63
N VAL A 12 2.50 17.85 18.56
CA VAL A 12 1.51 17.47 17.55
C VAL A 12 2.18 17.64 16.18
N ARG A 13 2.51 16.53 15.52
CA ARG A 13 2.89 16.56 14.10
C ARG A 13 1.63 16.88 13.33
N THR A 14 1.47 18.15 12.98
CA THR A 14 0.46 18.57 12.02
C THR A 14 0.84 17.99 10.66
N CYS A 15 -0.06 17.21 10.07
CA CYS A 15 0.03 16.78 8.68
C CYS A 15 0.15 18.03 7.79
N ARG A 16 1.38 18.33 7.35
CA ARG A 16 1.64 19.41 6.40
C ARG A 16 1.23 18.90 5.02
N THR A 17 0.08 19.37 4.55
CA THR A 17 -0.35 19.26 3.16
C THR A 17 0.56 20.11 2.27
N GLY A 18 1.62 19.48 1.75
CA GLY A 18 2.43 20.01 0.67
C GLY A 18 1.79 19.66 -0.68
N ARG A 19 1.45 20.66 -1.48
CA ARG A 19 1.07 20.48 -2.91
C ARG A 19 2.20 19.77 -3.68
N THR A 20 1.97 18.57 -4.22
CA THR A 20 2.82 17.94 -5.26
C THR A 20 2.10 16.97 -6.22
N ALA A 21 2.74 16.84 -7.40
CA ALA A 21 2.83 15.77 -8.42
C ALA A 21 1.65 15.35 -9.31
N PHE A 22 0.38 15.54 -8.95
CA PHE A 22 -0.75 14.97 -9.73
C PHE A 22 -1.48 15.95 -10.67
N ASP A 23 -0.88 17.10 -10.99
CA ASP A 23 -1.52 18.13 -11.84
C ASP A 23 -0.96 18.11 -13.28
N THR A 24 -1.15 17.00 -13.99
CA THR A 24 -0.83 16.91 -15.43
C THR A 24 -1.95 16.23 -16.23
N ASP A 25 -2.61 17.06 -17.06
CA ASP A 25 -3.48 16.77 -18.22
C ASP A 25 -4.82 16.02 -17.95
N PRO A 26 -5.84 16.13 -18.83
CA PRO A 26 -7.18 15.61 -18.57
C PRO A 26 -7.13 14.08 -18.51
N ASP A 27 -7.15 13.60 -17.27
CA ASP A 27 -6.93 12.24 -16.81
C ASP A 27 -7.87 11.24 -17.53
N ASP A 28 -7.33 10.41 -18.43
CA ASP A 28 -8.02 9.21 -18.98
C ASP A 28 -8.13 8.09 -17.93
N GLY A 29 -7.92 8.43 -16.65
CA GLY A 29 -7.97 7.52 -15.50
C GLY A 29 -6.91 6.43 -15.55
N ARG A 30 -5.77 6.68 -16.21
CA ARG A 30 -4.65 5.74 -16.35
C ARG A 30 -3.54 6.09 -15.38
N MET A 31 -2.93 5.07 -14.77
CA MET A 31 -1.84 5.29 -13.82
C MET A 31 -0.61 5.93 -14.49
N LEU A 32 -0.21 5.43 -15.66
CA LEU A 32 0.90 5.96 -16.46
C LEU A 32 0.62 5.83 -17.96
N PRO A 33 1.12 6.75 -18.81
CA PRO A 33 1.18 6.56 -20.25
C PRO A 33 2.05 5.35 -20.61
N THR A 34 1.59 4.49 -21.53
CA THR A 34 2.29 3.22 -21.85
C THR A 34 2.93 3.20 -23.23
N ASP A 35 2.80 4.27 -24.01
CA ASP A 35 3.16 4.27 -25.45
C ASP A 35 4.68 4.18 -25.69
N HIS A 36 5.48 4.55 -24.69
CA HIS A 36 6.94 4.51 -24.73
C HIS A 36 7.54 3.39 -23.87
N LEU A 37 6.71 2.62 -23.15
CA LEU A 37 7.20 1.59 -22.26
C LEU A 37 7.41 0.27 -22.98
N GLU A 38 8.49 -0.41 -22.63
CA GLU A 38 8.80 -1.75 -23.16
C GLU A 38 7.84 -2.78 -22.57
N ARG A 39 7.22 -3.61 -23.41
CA ARG A 39 6.40 -4.74 -22.94
C ARG A 39 7.30 -5.83 -22.37
N ALA A 40 6.84 -6.45 -21.29
CA ALA A 40 7.51 -7.58 -20.67
C ALA A 40 6.56 -8.77 -20.56
N ASP A 41 7.13 -9.94 -20.25
CA ASP A 41 6.36 -11.16 -20.04
C ASP A 41 5.36 -11.01 -18.89
N SER A 42 4.15 -11.52 -19.12
CA SER A 42 3.13 -11.58 -18.09
C SER A 42 3.48 -12.64 -17.06
N ARG A 43 3.63 -12.21 -15.80
CA ARG A 43 3.90 -13.06 -14.64
C ARG A 43 3.28 -12.43 -13.40
N PRO A 44 2.91 -13.22 -12.37
CA PRO A 44 2.41 -12.69 -11.12
C PRO A 44 3.31 -11.62 -10.50
N ALA A 45 2.69 -10.63 -9.86
CA ALA A 45 3.38 -9.69 -9.00
C ALA A 45 3.74 -10.38 -7.69
N VAL A 46 5.03 -10.63 -7.50
CA VAL A 46 5.58 -11.19 -6.26
C VAL A 46 6.83 -10.42 -5.85
N ILE A 47 7.09 -10.38 -4.55
CA ILE A 47 8.31 -9.83 -3.95
C ILE A 47 8.97 -10.94 -3.15
N ASP A 48 10.18 -11.32 -3.55
CA ASP A 48 11.00 -12.29 -2.81
C ASP A 48 11.61 -11.61 -1.58
N THR A 49 11.43 -12.21 -0.41
CA THR A 49 11.97 -11.72 0.87
C THR A 49 12.79 -12.83 1.56
N PRO A 50 13.59 -12.50 2.59
CA PRO A 50 14.31 -13.52 3.35
C PRO A 50 13.41 -14.53 4.08
N LEU A 51 12.13 -14.23 4.31
CA LEU A 51 11.20 -15.09 5.06
C LEU A 51 10.04 -15.61 4.22
N GLY A 52 10.12 -15.53 2.89
CA GLY A 52 9.08 -16.04 1.99
C GLY A 52 8.77 -15.08 0.84
N ILE A 53 7.64 -15.33 0.19
CA ILE A 53 7.20 -14.58 -0.99
C ILE A 53 5.97 -13.75 -0.62
N VAL A 54 6.03 -12.43 -0.86
CA VAL A 54 4.84 -11.58 -0.77
C VAL A 54 4.09 -11.64 -2.10
N GLY A 55 2.88 -12.19 -2.07
CA GLY A 55 1.95 -12.21 -3.18
C GLY A 55 0.80 -11.21 -2.97
N PHE A 56 0.15 -10.83 -4.06
CA PHE A 56 -0.99 -9.92 -4.03
C PHE A 56 -2.22 -10.53 -4.69
N SER A 57 -3.40 -10.14 -4.21
CA SER A 57 -4.67 -10.49 -4.84
C SER A 57 -5.61 -9.29 -4.84
N VAL A 58 -6.46 -9.23 -5.87
CA VAL A 58 -7.50 -8.22 -6.00
C VAL A 58 -8.82 -8.92 -6.31
N THR A 59 -9.88 -8.52 -5.63
CA THR A 59 -11.25 -8.98 -5.86
C THR A 59 -12.13 -7.81 -6.26
N LEU A 60 -12.84 -7.94 -7.38
CA LEU A 60 -13.80 -6.95 -7.89
C LEU A 60 -15.21 -7.55 -7.85
N GLY A 61 -16.08 -7.03 -6.97
CA GLY A 61 -17.48 -7.48 -6.87
C GLY A 61 -17.67 -8.99 -6.64
N GLY A 62 -16.67 -9.66 -6.04
CA GLY A 62 -16.64 -11.10 -5.81
C GLY A 62 -15.79 -11.92 -6.79
N GLU A 63 -15.36 -11.34 -7.92
CA GLU A 63 -14.42 -11.98 -8.85
C GLU A 63 -12.98 -11.73 -8.38
N VAL A 64 -12.25 -12.80 -8.05
CA VAL A 64 -10.80 -12.73 -7.81
C VAL A 64 -10.08 -12.64 -9.15
N LEU A 65 -9.26 -11.60 -9.33
CA LEU A 65 -8.46 -11.46 -10.55
C LEU A 65 -7.41 -12.57 -10.64
N PRO A 66 -7.11 -13.09 -11.85
CA PRO A 66 -6.00 -13.99 -12.09
C PRO A 66 -4.69 -13.37 -11.61
N ALA A 67 -3.82 -14.19 -11.03
CA ALA A 67 -2.52 -13.75 -10.53
C ALA A 67 -1.65 -13.09 -11.62
N ALA A 68 -1.72 -13.59 -12.86
CA ALA A 68 -1.00 -13.00 -13.99
C ALA A 68 -1.82 -11.88 -14.65
N PRO A 69 -1.22 -10.70 -14.94
CA PRO A 69 -1.88 -9.59 -15.60
C PRO A 69 -2.10 -9.83 -17.10
N ASP A 70 -2.98 -9.04 -17.72
CA ASP A 70 -3.18 -9.07 -19.18
C ASP A 70 -2.01 -8.43 -19.92
N THR A 71 -1.35 -7.45 -19.30
CA THR A 71 -0.17 -6.79 -19.88
C THR A 71 0.78 -6.31 -18.80
N VAL A 72 2.09 -6.41 -19.08
CA VAL A 72 3.16 -5.87 -18.24
C VAL A 72 4.03 -4.94 -19.07
N TRP A 73 4.38 -3.81 -18.48
CA TRP A 73 5.39 -2.89 -18.99
C TRP A 73 6.52 -2.74 -17.99
N ARG A 74 7.72 -2.52 -18.50
CA ARG A 74 8.91 -2.20 -17.71
C ARG A 74 9.22 -0.71 -17.84
N LEU A 75 9.46 -0.06 -16.71
CA LEU A 75 9.97 1.30 -16.64
C LEU A 75 11.51 1.31 -16.70
N PRO A 76 12.14 2.42 -17.13
CA PRO A 76 13.60 2.51 -17.24
C PRO A 76 14.36 2.22 -15.93
N ASN A 77 13.77 2.55 -14.78
CA ASN A 77 14.32 2.30 -13.45
C ASN A 77 14.12 0.85 -12.95
N GLY A 78 13.52 -0.03 -13.78
CA GLY A 78 13.26 -1.42 -13.44
C GLY A 78 11.92 -1.68 -12.74
N ALA A 79 11.17 -0.64 -12.35
CA ALA A 79 9.80 -0.80 -11.90
C ALA A 79 8.91 -1.39 -13.02
N ARG A 80 7.78 -1.96 -12.63
CA ARG A 80 6.84 -2.61 -13.55
C ARG A 80 5.45 -2.05 -13.38
N LEU A 81 4.80 -1.74 -14.50
CA LEU A 81 3.36 -1.51 -14.54
C LEU A 81 2.68 -2.79 -15.02
N GLN A 82 1.79 -3.35 -14.21
CA GLN A 82 0.96 -4.51 -14.55
C GLN A 82 -0.49 -4.07 -14.67
N ARG A 83 -1.21 -4.60 -15.65
CA ARG A 83 -2.60 -4.22 -15.92
C ARG A 83 -3.51 -5.42 -16.11
N TRP A 84 -4.64 -5.38 -15.43
CA TRP A 84 -5.80 -6.24 -15.65
C TRP A 84 -6.95 -5.42 -16.22
N ARG A 85 -7.64 -5.96 -17.21
CA ARG A 85 -8.80 -5.36 -17.87
C ARG A 85 -10.00 -6.29 -17.69
N ARG A 86 -11.03 -5.79 -17.03
CA ARG A 86 -12.33 -6.46 -16.85
C ARG A 86 -13.44 -5.58 -17.35
N ASP A 87 -14.60 -6.10 -17.71
CA ASP A 87 -15.65 -5.26 -18.29
C ASP A 87 -16.02 -4.06 -17.39
N SER A 88 -16.03 -4.27 -16.08
CA SER A 88 -16.33 -3.25 -15.07
C SER A 88 -15.17 -2.33 -14.68
N ALA A 89 -13.89 -2.69 -14.90
CA ALA A 89 -12.76 -1.89 -14.42
C ALA A 89 -11.42 -2.14 -15.14
N THR A 90 -10.49 -1.20 -15.01
CA THR A 90 -9.04 -1.45 -15.16
C THR A 90 -8.41 -1.50 -13.78
N VAL A 91 -7.56 -2.48 -13.53
CA VAL A 91 -6.68 -2.51 -12.37
C VAL A 91 -5.25 -2.36 -12.85
N ASP A 92 -4.58 -1.33 -12.36
CA ASP A 92 -3.16 -1.07 -12.58
C ASP A 92 -2.39 -1.31 -11.27
N LEU A 93 -1.23 -1.95 -11.39
CA LEU A 93 -0.25 -2.10 -10.32
C LEU A 93 1.09 -1.55 -10.80
N LEU A 94 1.58 -0.48 -10.17
CA LEU A 94 2.96 -0.02 -10.30
C LEU A 94 3.76 -0.58 -9.13
N ILE A 95 4.74 -1.42 -9.43
CA ILE A 95 5.53 -2.15 -8.43
C ILE A 95 7.03 -2.11 -8.73
N GLY A 96 7.83 -1.84 -7.71
CA GLY A 96 9.28 -1.82 -7.81
C GLY A 96 9.97 -1.61 -6.47
N SER A 97 11.28 -1.73 -6.47
CA SER A 97 12.10 -1.36 -5.32
C SER A 97 12.21 0.15 -5.20
N ILE A 98 12.21 0.66 -3.98
CA ILE A 98 12.41 2.08 -3.69
C ILE A 98 13.50 2.25 -2.63
N ASP A 99 14.26 3.32 -2.75
CA ASP A 99 15.30 3.69 -1.80
C ASP A 99 14.76 4.75 -0.84
N MET A 100 14.54 4.36 0.42
CA MET A 100 14.12 5.28 1.49
C MET A 100 15.18 5.37 2.58
N PRO A 101 15.52 6.57 3.07
CA PRO A 101 16.38 6.71 4.23
C PRO A 101 15.70 6.10 5.47
N ALA A 102 16.48 5.48 6.35
CA ALA A 102 15.96 4.96 7.60
C ALA A 102 15.45 6.09 8.50
N TRP A 103 14.31 5.86 9.15
CA TRP A 103 13.65 6.84 10.03
C TRP A 103 14.51 7.28 11.22
N ASP A 104 15.40 6.41 11.68
CA ASP A 104 16.28 6.61 12.85
C ASP A 104 17.69 7.10 12.48
N GLY A 105 17.94 7.40 11.20
CA GLY A 105 19.27 7.72 10.68
C GLY A 105 20.22 6.53 10.57
N GLY A 106 19.70 5.30 10.75
CA GLY A 106 20.42 4.06 10.49
C GLY A 106 20.62 3.75 9.00
N ALA A 107 20.97 2.49 8.71
CA ALA A 107 21.10 2.03 7.33
C ALA A 107 19.72 1.88 6.69
N ALA A 108 19.59 2.27 5.42
CA ALA A 108 18.40 2.01 4.64
C ALA A 108 18.11 0.51 4.58
N VAL A 109 16.82 0.16 4.63
CA VAL A 109 16.37 -1.23 4.53
C VAL A 109 15.88 -1.50 3.11
N PRO A 110 16.10 -2.72 2.57
CA PRO A 110 15.47 -3.13 1.32
C PRO A 110 13.96 -2.95 1.39
N MET A 111 13.41 -2.24 0.41
CA MET A 111 12.01 -1.88 0.36
C MET A 111 11.46 -1.96 -1.06
N TRP A 112 10.21 -2.39 -1.15
CA TRP A 112 9.38 -2.40 -2.34
C TRP A 112 8.07 -1.68 -2.06
N ALA A 113 7.55 -0.98 -3.07
CA ALA A 113 6.22 -0.40 -3.04
C ALA A 113 5.39 -0.96 -4.20
N ALA A 114 4.12 -1.19 -3.92
CA ALA A 114 3.09 -1.67 -4.82
C ALA A 114 1.89 -0.70 -4.76
N ILE A 115 1.80 0.17 -5.76
CA ILE A 115 0.70 1.12 -5.88
C ILE A 115 -0.37 0.53 -6.79
N TRP A 116 -1.55 0.36 -6.24
CA TRP A 116 -2.74 -0.10 -6.92
C TRP A 116 -3.58 1.10 -7.35
N GLN A 117 -4.12 1.05 -8.56
CA GLN A 117 -5.19 1.93 -9.02
C GLN A 117 -6.29 1.09 -9.65
N VAL A 118 -7.51 1.26 -9.16
CA VAL A 118 -8.70 0.65 -9.74
C VAL A 118 -9.55 1.74 -10.35
N SER A 119 -9.66 1.75 -11.68
CA SER A 119 -10.47 2.70 -12.44
C SER A 119 -11.74 2.02 -12.92
N ALA A 120 -12.90 2.40 -12.37
CA ALA A 120 -14.19 1.80 -12.66
C ALA A 120 -14.74 2.30 -14.01
N ARG A 121 -15.07 1.37 -14.92
CA ARG A 121 -15.81 1.63 -16.17
C ARG A 121 -17.31 1.38 -16.03
N ALA A 122 -17.69 0.59 -15.05
CA ALA A 122 -19.04 0.39 -14.57
C ALA A 122 -18.99 0.25 -13.04
N ALA A 123 -20.15 0.25 -12.38
CA ALA A 123 -20.20 0.06 -10.94
C ALA A 123 -19.50 -1.24 -10.51
N VAL A 124 -18.59 -1.13 -9.53
CA VAL A 124 -17.90 -2.26 -8.89
C VAL A 124 -18.44 -2.36 -7.46
N PRO A 125 -19.28 -3.36 -7.15
CA PRO A 125 -20.03 -3.40 -5.88
C PRO A 125 -19.17 -3.69 -4.64
N GLY A 126 -17.87 -3.94 -4.80
CA GLY A 126 -16.92 -4.10 -3.69
C GLY A 126 -15.51 -4.30 -4.21
N LEU A 127 -14.53 -3.80 -3.46
CA LEU A 127 -13.12 -3.89 -3.79
C LEU A 127 -12.35 -4.48 -2.63
N ILE A 128 -11.61 -5.56 -2.87
CA ILE A 128 -10.65 -6.09 -1.90
C ILE A 128 -9.28 -6.10 -2.54
N VAL A 129 -8.30 -5.47 -1.90
CA VAL A 129 -6.88 -5.61 -2.23
C VAL A 129 -6.22 -6.31 -1.05
N ALA A 130 -5.40 -7.33 -1.30
CA ALA A 130 -4.72 -8.05 -0.22
C ALA A 130 -3.27 -8.37 -0.56
N ALA A 131 -2.46 -8.45 0.48
CA ALA A 131 -1.09 -8.91 0.43
C ALA A 131 -0.89 -10.04 1.45
N GLU A 132 -0.11 -11.05 1.08
CA GLU A 132 0.11 -12.23 1.90
C GLU A 132 1.57 -12.69 1.78
N VAL A 133 2.18 -13.02 2.91
CA VAL A 133 3.49 -13.68 2.94
C VAL A 133 3.28 -15.20 2.94
N THR A 134 3.77 -15.84 1.90
CA THR A 134 3.68 -17.29 1.67
C THR A 134 5.07 -17.92 1.71
N ASP A 135 5.14 -19.26 1.68
CA ASP A 135 6.39 -20.02 1.74
C ASP A 135 7.26 -19.70 2.98
N LEU A 136 6.58 -19.50 4.12
CA LEU A 136 7.23 -19.18 5.39
C LEU A 136 8.13 -20.34 5.86
N PRO A 137 9.34 -20.05 6.36
CA PRO A 137 10.17 -21.06 6.99
C PRO A 137 9.52 -21.50 8.31
N ALA A 138 9.78 -22.75 8.73
CA ALA A 138 9.11 -23.35 9.89
C ALA A 138 9.38 -22.65 11.23
N ASP A 139 10.45 -21.86 11.32
CA ASP A 139 10.83 -21.06 12.49
C ASP A 139 10.27 -19.63 12.46
N ALA A 140 9.65 -19.21 11.35
CA ALA A 140 9.04 -17.90 11.25
C ALA A 140 7.69 -17.85 12.00
N ARG A 141 7.43 -16.71 12.61
CA ARG A 141 6.16 -16.37 13.24
C ARG A 141 5.66 -15.08 12.63
N GLY A 142 4.37 -15.05 12.29
CA GLY A 142 3.73 -13.88 11.72
C GLY A 142 2.49 -13.49 12.52
N GLY A 143 2.09 -12.24 12.36
CA GLY A 143 0.82 -11.75 12.89
C GLY A 143 0.56 -10.30 12.51
N PRO A 144 -0.62 -9.78 12.89
CA PRO A 144 -0.92 -8.36 12.81
C PRO A 144 0.11 -7.55 13.61
N ASP A 145 0.55 -6.46 13.02
CA ASP A 145 1.52 -5.53 13.61
C ASP A 145 1.14 -4.10 13.20
N SER A 146 -0.05 -3.66 13.62
CA SER A 146 -0.62 -2.35 13.26
C SER A 146 -0.06 -1.22 14.12
N GLY A 147 -0.16 0.03 13.64
CA GLY A 147 0.20 1.24 14.38
C GLY A 147 -0.77 2.39 14.09
N GLU A 148 -0.49 3.58 14.65
CA GLU A 148 -1.27 4.79 14.32
C GLU A 148 -1.23 5.03 12.81
N CYS A 149 -2.39 4.99 12.15
CA CYS A 149 -2.53 5.16 10.70
C CYS A 149 -1.93 4.04 9.83
N LEU A 150 -1.48 2.92 10.41
CA LEU A 150 -0.79 1.84 9.72
C LEU A 150 -1.46 0.48 9.93
N ALA A 151 -1.89 -0.12 8.83
CA ALA A 151 -2.28 -1.52 8.75
C ALA A 151 -1.08 -2.35 8.28
N ALA A 152 -0.61 -3.27 9.11
CA ALA A 152 0.56 -4.08 8.79
C ALA A 152 0.47 -5.50 9.35
N VAL A 153 1.17 -6.41 8.67
CA VAL A 153 1.57 -7.71 9.19
C VAL A 153 3.08 -7.77 9.20
N SER A 154 3.64 -8.37 10.24
CA SER A 154 5.06 -8.65 10.35
C SER A 154 5.29 -10.15 10.49
N VAL A 155 6.35 -10.63 9.85
CA VAL A 155 6.87 -11.99 9.98
C VAL A 155 8.31 -11.90 10.44
N GLU A 156 8.67 -12.70 11.44
CA GLU A 156 10.01 -12.69 12.01
C GLU A 156 10.52 -14.09 12.35
N ASN A 157 11.83 -14.23 12.33
CA ASN A 157 12.55 -15.32 13.00
C ASN A 157 13.77 -14.73 13.74
N GLU A 158 14.70 -15.57 14.21
CA GLU A 158 15.89 -15.11 14.94
C GLU A 158 16.82 -14.19 14.12
N ARG A 159 16.65 -14.10 12.79
CA ARG A 159 17.59 -13.43 11.88
C ARG A 159 16.99 -12.24 11.16
N PHE A 160 15.72 -12.32 10.78
CA PHE A 160 15.08 -11.32 9.92
C PHE A 160 13.72 -10.91 10.47
N MET A 161 13.32 -9.71 10.08
CA MET A 161 11.96 -9.21 10.15
C MET A 161 11.55 -8.78 8.74
N VAL A 162 10.35 -9.18 8.32
CA VAL A 162 9.68 -8.74 7.10
C VAL A 162 8.37 -8.09 7.52
N SER A 163 8.11 -6.88 7.05
CA SER A 163 6.83 -6.20 7.28
C SER A 163 6.16 -5.91 5.93
N VAL A 164 4.85 -6.05 5.90
CA VAL A 164 3.98 -5.66 4.78
C VAL A 164 2.91 -4.74 5.34
N GLY A 165 2.76 -3.55 4.78
CA GLY A 165 1.82 -2.59 5.32
C GLY A 165 1.32 -1.54 4.34
N GLY A 166 0.31 -0.80 4.76
CA GLY A 166 -0.33 0.29 4.06
C GLY A 166 -1.27 1.07 4.98
N ALA A 167 -2.03 2.01 4.44
CA ALA A 167 -2.94 2.83 5.24
C ALA A 167 -3.95 1.96 6.01
N ASP A 168 -4.17 2.22 7.30
CA ASP A 168 -5.29 1.64 8.03
C ASP A 168 -6.63 2.30 7.67
N THR A 169 -7.71 1.84 8.28
CA THR A 169 -9.06 2.36 8.03
C THR A 169 -9.20 3.85 8.36
N GLU A 170 -8.59 4.32 9.45
CA GLU A 170 -8.64 5.74 9.85
C GLU A 170 -7.96 6.61 8.78
N LEU A 171 -6.74 6.23 8.36
CA LEU A 171 -6.01 6.97 7.34
C LEU A 171 -6.72 6.91 5.99
N LEU A 172 -7.35 5.78 5.64
CA LEU A 172 -8.16 5.67 4.43
C LEU A 172 -9.37 6.63 4.47
N ALA A 173 -10.06 6.74 5.61
CA ALA A 173 -11.16 7.68 5.78
C ALA A 173 -10.69 9.14 5.62
N MET A 174 -9.52 9.48 6.19
CA MET A 174 -8.90 10.79 6.02
C MET A 174 -8.50 11.07 4.56
N GLN A 175 -7.95 10.09 3.85
CA GLN A 175 -7.58 10.20 2.44
C GLN A 175 -8.80 10.31 1.52
N ALA A 176 -9.90 9.63 1.86
CA ALA A 176 -11.18 9.79 1.19
C ALA A 176 -11.72 11.20 1.39
N ALA A 177 -11.70 11.75 2.61
CA ALA A 177 -12.16 13.11 2.88
C ALA A 177 -11.37 14.18 2.09
N ASP A 178 -10.11 13.92 1.76
CA ASP A 178 -9.28 14.76 0.88
C ASP A 178 -9.65 14.60 -0.62
N GLY A 179 -10.19 13.45 -1.02
CA GLY A 179 -10.77 13.19 -2.35
C GLY A 179 -9.77 13.07 -3.50
N ARG A 180 -8.45 13.10 -3.22
CA ARG A 180 -7.40 12.98 -4.25
C ARG A 180 -7.08 11.54 -4.65
N LEU A 181 -7.08 10.62 -3.68
CA LEU A 181 -6.63 9.23 -3.87
C LEU A 181 -7.78 8.22 -3.87
N LEU A 182 -8.87 8.55 -3.20
CA LEU A 182 -10.04 7.71 -3.00
C LEU A 182 -11.31 8.53 -3.29
N PRO A 183 -12.43 7.88 -3.65
CA PRO A 183 -13.73 8.56 -3.75
C PRO A 183 -14.09 9.27 -2.45
N ALA A 184 -14.59 10.51 -2.56
CA ALA A 184 -14.80 11.36 -1.40
C ALA A 184 -15.93 10.87 -0.47
N ASP A 185 -16.92 10.18 -1.04
CA ASP A 185 -18.05 9.60 -0.32
C ASP A 185 -17.65 8.39 0.56
N TRP A 186 -16.48 7.78 0.31
CA TRP A 186 -15.96 6.72 1.17
C TRP A 186 -15.64 7.22 2.58
N ALA A 187 -15.43 8.52 2.78
CA ALA A 187 -15.21 9.10 4.11
C ALA A 187 -16.39 8.87 5.07
N ASP A 188 -17.60 8.75 4.54
CA ASP A 188 -18.82 8.48 5.32
C ASP A 188 -19.09 6.98 5.51
N LEU A 189 -18.38 6.12 4.78
CA LEU A 189 -18.54 4.66 4.80
C LEU A 189 -17.45 3.95 5.62
N LEU A 190 -16.25 4.52 5.66
CA LEU A 190 -15.11 3.97 6.40
C LEU A 190 -15.20 4.35 7.89
N PRO A 191 -14.96 3.41 8.81
CA PRO A 191 -14.86 3.68 10.25
C PRO A 191 -13.81 4.74 10.58
N ALA A 192 -14.26 5.95 10.92
CA ALA A 192 -13.37 7.06 11.24
C ALA A 192 -12.60 6.89 12.56
N ASP A 193 -13.08 6.02 13.46
CA ASP A 193 -12.41 5.65 14.71
C ASP A 193 -11.51 4.41 14.57
N GLY A 194 -11.42 3.84 13.36
CA GLY A 194 -10.66 2.63 13.07
C GLY A 194 -11.26 1.34 13.66
N ASP A 195 -12.47 1.39 14.24
CA ASP A 195 -13.12 0.18 14.76
C ASP A 195 -13.78 -0.62 13.62
N ASP A 196 -12.99 -1.52 13.04
CA ASP A 196 -13.43 -2.41 11.97
C ASP A 196 -14.35 -3.53 12.46
N SER A 197 -14.62 -3.69 13.77
CA SER A 197 -15.29 -4.89 14.32
C SER A 197 -16.74 -5.06 13.87
N VAL A 198 -17.42 -3.96 13.53
CA VAL A 198 -18.83 -3.94 13.13
C VAL A 198 -19.06 -3.49 11.69
N SER A 199 -18.02 -3.04 11.01
CA SER A 199 -18.10 -2.53 9.63
C SER A 199 -17.92 -3.64 8.59
N GLU A 200 -18.56 -3.50 7.43
CA GLU A 200 -18.25 -4.35 6.27
C GLU A 200 -16.92 -3.96 5.59
N TYR A 201 -16.47 -2.71 5.80
CA TYR A 201 -15.24 -2.13 5.27
C TYR A 201 -14.16 -2.03 6.35
N GLY A 202 -12.90 -1.90 5.91
CA GLY A 202 -11.74 -1.75 6.78
C GLY A 202 -10.68 -2.82 6.52
N VAL A 203 -9.80 -3.03 7.49
CA VAL A 203 -8.64 -3.92 7.35
C VAL A 203 -8.90 -5.25 8.04
N ARG A 204 -8.59 -6.34 7.33
CA ARG A 204 -8.73 -7.71 7.82
C ARG A 204 -7.41 -8.43 7.80
N TYR A 205 -7.13 -9.11 8.91
CA TYR A 205 -5.92 -9.91 9.08
C TYR A 205 -6.26 -11.39 9.08
N HIS A 206 -5.39 -12.20 8.49
CA HIS A 206 -5.46 -13.64 8.60
C HIS A 206 -4.09 -14.24 8.87
N ASP A 207 -4.07 -15.29 9.68
CA ASP A 207 -2.87 -16.04 9.99
C ASP A 207 -2.35 -16.79 8.74
N PRO A 208 -1.02 -16.96 8.59
CA PRO A 208 0.01 -16.44 9.49
C PRO A 208 0.40 -14.98 9.21
N ALA A 209 0.22 -14.46 7.99
CA ALA A 209 0.71 -13.13 7.61
C ALA A 209 0.00 -12.58 6.37
N ARG A 210 -1.31 -12.36 6.48
CA ARG A 210 -2.13 -11.74 5.42
C ARG A 210 -2.82 -10.49 5.94
N VAL A 211 -2.79 -9.42 5.14
CA VAL A 211 -3.54 -8.19 5.35
C VAL A 211 -4.39 -7.91 4.11
N ALA A 212 -5.66 -7.56 4.32
CA ALA A 212 -6.62 -7.27 3.25
C ALA A 212 -7.40 -6.00 3.55
N TRP A 213 -7.45 -5.10 2.58
CA TRP A 213 -8.23 -3.87 2.60
C TRP A 213 -9.57 -4.13 1.93
N HIS A 214 -10.63 -4.19 2.73
CA HIS A 214 -12.02 -4.30 2.28
C HIS A 214 -12.56 -2.88 2.09
N LEU A 215 -12.65 -2.46 0.83
CA LEU A 215 -12.96 -1.09 0.44
C LEU A 215 -14.40 -1.00 -0.10
N PRO A 216 -15.04 0.19 0.01
CA PRO A 216 -16.37 0.42 -0.54
C PRO A 216 -16.48 0.20 -2.04
N ALA A 217 -17.72 0.19 -2.51
CA ALA A 217 -18.03 0.11 -3.93
C ALA A 217 -17.48 1.32 -4.70
N LEU A 218 -17.12 1.11 -5.97
CA LEU A 218 -16.80 2.19 -6.90
C LEU A 218 -17.97 2.42 -7.84
N ALA A 219 -18.42 3.67 -7.96
CA ALA A 219 -19.32 4.10 -9.01
C ALA A 219 -18.59 4.18 -10.36
N THR A 220 -19.36 4.27 -11.44
CA THR A 220 -18.81 4.42 -12.79
C THR A 220 -17.93 5.67 -12.88
N SER A 221 -16.72 5.52 -13.41
CA SER A 221 -15.68 6.56 -13.56
C SER A 221 -14.93 6.93 -12.28
N GLU A 222 -15.24 6.30 -11.15
CA GLU A 222 -14.44 6.48 -9.93
C GLU A 222 -13.12 5.75 -10.01
N ILE A 223 -12.16 6.30 -9.26
CA ILE A 223 -10.80 5.79 -9.16
C ILE A 223 -10.45 5.68 -7.68
N ALA A 224 -9.95 4.51 -7.27
CA ALA A 224 -9.34 4.32 -5.96
C ALA A 224 -7.86 3.94 -6.11
N ARG A 225 -7.02 4.54 -5.27
CA ARG A 225 -5.58 4.30 -5.22
C ARG A 225 -5.16 3.84 -3.82
N LEU A 226 -4.35 2.79 -3.75
CA LEU A 226 -3.83 2.23 -2.50
C LEU A 226 -2.34 1.93 -2.65
N CYS A 227 -1.55 2.29 -1.65
CA CYS A 227 -0.13 1.91 -1.59
C CYS A 227 0.05 0.80 -0.55
N ILE A 228 0.69 -0.29 -0.97
CA ILE A 228 1.14 -1.37 -0.09
C ILE A 228 2.66 -1.46 -0.22
N ALA A 229 3.36 -1.40 0.89
CA ALA A 229 4.79 -1.52 0.95
C ALA A 229 5.22 -2.84 1.58
N THR A 230 6.41 -3.30 1.21
CA THR A 230 7.08 -4.46 1.80
C THR A 230 8.52 -4.08 2.08
N ALA A 231 8.98 -4.32 3.29
CA ALA A 231 10.36 -4.07 3.68
C ALA A 231 10.88 -5.21 4.56
N TRP A 232 12.20 -5.36 4.61
CA TRP A 232 12.83 -6.35 5.48
C TRP A 232 14.17 -5.88 6.00
N CYS A 233 14.53 -6.35 7.20
CA CYS A 233 15.79 -6.02 7.85
C CYS A 233 16.29 -7.21 8.68
N PRO A 234 17.56 -7.20 9.13
CA PRO A 234 17.98 -8.05 10.24
C PRO A 234 17.05 -7.85 11.45
N ARG A 235 16.84 -8.91 12.23
CA ARG A 235 16.01 -8.85 13.43
C ARG A 235 16.68 -7.98 14.49
N ASP A 236 15.94 -6.99 14.99
CA ASP A 236 16.36 -6.08 16.05
C ASP A 236 15.11 -5.59 16.81
N ASP A 237 14.95 -6.02 18.07
CA ASP A 237 13.78 -5.69 18.92
C ASP A 237 13.75 -4.20 19.27
N ASP A 238 14.92 -3.56 19.33
CA ASP A 238 15.04 -2.14 19.69
C ASP A 238 14.83 -1.24 18.46
N ARG A 239 14.97 -1.80 17.25
CA ARG A 239 14.94 -1.08 15.98
C ARG A 239 14.19 -1.84 14.88
N PRO A 240 12.85 -1.88 14.91
CA PRO A 240 12.04 -2.56 13.90
C PRO A 240 11.98 -1.74 12.59
N ALA A 241 13.12 -1.59 11.92
CA ALA A 241 13.26 -0.68 10.78
C ALA A 241 12.36 -1.04 9.58
N ALA A 242 12.09 -2.33 9.35
CA ALA A 242 11.17 -2.79 8.32
C ALA A 242 9.73 -2.29 8.55
N TRP A 243 9.28 -2.32 9.81
CA TRP A 243 7.94 -1.87 10.19
C TRP A 243 7.74 -0.37 9.92
N PHE A 244 8.71 0.45 10.32
CA PHE A 244 8.66 1.89 10.04
C PHE A 244 8.81 2.21 8.55
N ALA A 245 9.53 1.38 7.79
CA ALA A 245 9.71 1.61 6.36
C ALA A 245 8.41 1.44 5.57
N VAL A 246 7.54 0.51 5.97
CA VAL A 246 6.26 0.28 5.25
C VAL A 246 5.22 1.37 5.47
N ASP A 247 5.41 2.25 6.45
CA ASP A 247 4.66 3.49 6.63
C ASP A 247 5.15 4.58 5.64
N ILE A 248 4.85 4.37 4.36
CA ILE A 248 5.21 5.29 3.29
C ILE A 248 3.97 5.91 2.63
N PRO A 249 3.93 7.25 2.47
CA PRO A 249 2.88 7.89 1.69
C PRO A 249 2.90 7.48 0.22
N LEU A 250 1.72 7.26 -0.37
CA LEU A 250 1.57 6.89 -1.78
C LEU A 250 2.32 7.83 -2.72
N ASP A 251 2.17 9.14 -2.54
CA ASP A 251 2.81 10.15 -3.40
C ASP A 251 4.34 10.03 -3.35
N THR A 252 4.91 9.68 -2.19
CA THR A 252 6.35 9.45 -2.04
C THR A 252 6.77 8.19 -2.80
N ALA A 253 6.07 7.06 -2.56
CA ALA A 253 6.34 5.83 -3.31
C ALA A 253 6.23 6.04 -4.83
N TYR A 254 5.22 6.78 -5.28
CA TYR A 254 4.98 7.07 -6.69
C TYR A 254 6.14 7.84 -7.32
N LEU A 255 6.62 8.90 -6.65
CA LEU A 255 7.78 9.67 -7.10
C LEU A 255 9.03 8.79 -7.27
N HIS A 256 9.29 7.86 -6.35
CA HIS A 256 10.42 6.93 -6.46
C HIS A 256 10.24 5.94 -7.61
N LEU A 257 9.05 5.34 -7.75
CA LEU A 257 8.77 4.35 -8.79
C LEU A 257 8.70 4.94 -10.21
N THR A 258 8.50 6.25 -10.33
CA THR A 258 8.43 6.95 -11.63
C THR A 258 9.67 7.81 -11.91
N ALA A 259 10.63 7.89 -10.96
CA ALA A 259 11.86 8.62 -11.17
C ALA A 259 12.60 8.12 -12.42
N GLY A 260 12.83 9.04 -13.37
CA GLY A 260 13.51 8.74 -14.64
C GLY A 260 12.61 8.23 -15.77
N HIS A 261 11.28 8.24 -15.60
CA HIS A 261 10.31 8.10 -16.68
C HIS A 261 10.01 9.47 -17.31
#